data_AF-A0AAD2U7L8-F1
#
_entry.id   AF-A0AAD2U7L8-F1
#
_cell.length_a   1.000
_cell.length_b   1.000
_cell.length_c   1.000
_cell.angle_alpha   90.00
_cell.angle_beta   90.00
_cell.angle_gamma   90.00
#
_symmetry.space_group_name_H-M   'P 1'
#
loop_
_entity.id
_entity.type
_entity.pdbx_description
1 polymer ?
#
loop_
_entity_poly.entity_id
_entity_poly.type
_entity_poly.pdbx_seq_one_letter_code
_entity_poly.pdbx_strand_id
1 'polypeptide(L)'
;MAKPRFTNEQIAEILQQSKEGASNKELCEHYQFSVSTLRRWQEQHADGIRSELKKTESKAQIVFLVFFAIAILLTLIFDKPTGGWVIPPLLIYCVYYIRQYRNISGRHIKKEDIYLSRSVNNSYSALYNLSWTFICFFIFAVIYFFIQVFS
;
A
#
# COMPACT_ATOMS: atom_id res chain seq x y z
N MET A 1 -28.00 -6.80 -24.23
CA MET A 1 -27.01 -7.15 -23.19
C MET A 1 -27.69 -8.04 -22.17
N ALA A 2 -27.19 -9.25 -21.93
CA ALA A 2 -27.77 -10.14 -20.91
C ALA A 2 -27.55 -9.54 -19.52
N LYS A 3 -28.62 -9.45 -18.73
CA LYS A 3 -28.55 -8.98 -17.34
C LYS A 3 -27.64 -9.94 -16.56
N PRO A 4 -26.58 -9.45 -15.89
CA PRO A 4 -25.71 -10.33 -15.12
C PRO A 4 -26.53 -11.00 -14.01
N ARG A 5 -26.31 -12.32 -13.83
CA ARG A 5 -27.02 -13.14 -12.83
C ARG A 5 -26.76 -12.68 -11.39
N PHE A 6 -25.61 -12.05 -11.16
CA PHE A 6 -25.19 -11.52 -9.86
C PHE A 6 -24.88 -10.03 -9.98
N THR A 7 -25.24 -9.25 -8.97
CA THR A 7 -24.85 -7.84 -8.85
C THR A 7 -23.42 -7.72 -8.34
N ASN A 8 -22.79 -6.56 -8.55
CA ASN A 8 -21.45 -6.29 -8.00
C ASN A 8 -21.40 -6.40 -6.47
N GLU A 9 -22.51 -6.03 -5.80
CA GLU A 9 -22.66 -6.16 -4.34
C GLU A 9 -22.66 -7.62 -3.90
N GLN A 10 -23.46 -8.46 -4.58
CA GLN A 10 -23.48 -9.91 -4.31
C GLN A 10 -22.11 -10.56 -4.54
N ILE A 11 -21.41 -10.16 -5.60
CA ILE A 11 -20.05 -10.65 -5.87
C ILE A 11 -19.11 -10.22 -4.73
N ALA A 12 -19.20 -8.99 -4.24
CA ALA A 12 -18.37 -8.50 -3.15
C ALA A 12 -18.62 -9.28 -1.84
N GLU A 13 -19.87 -9.59 -1.51
CA GLU A 13 -20.22 -10.42 -0.35
C GLU A 13 -19.66 -11.85 -0.46
N ILE A 14 -19.80 -12.48 -1.63
CA ILE A 14 -19.25 -13.82 -1.89
C ILE A 14 -17.72 -13.83 -1.75
N LEU A 15 -17.05 -12.80 -2.27
CA LEU A 15 -15.61 -12.64 -2.13
C LEU A 15 -15.17 -12.37 -0.69
N GLN A 16 -15.99 -11.67 0.10
CA GLN A 16 -15.76 -11.46 1.52
C GLN A 16 -15.86 -12.77 2.31
N GLN A 17 -16.90 -13.58 2.09
CA GLN A 17 -17.03 -14.90 2.72
C GLN A 17 -15.86 -15.82 2.35
N SER A 18 -15.41 -15.78 1.09
CA SER A 18 -14.22 -16.51 0.63
C SER A 18 -12.95 -16.05 1.39
N LYS A 19 -12.82 -14.76 1.69
CA LYS A 19 -11.70 -14.21 2.49
C LYS A 19 -11.77 -14.61 3.97
N GLU A 20 -12.97 -14.72 4.54
CA GLU A 20 -13.20 -15.12 5.92
C GLU A 20 -12.95 -16.62 6.17
N GLY A 21 -12.78 -17.40 5.09
CA GLY A 21 -12.35 -18.80 5.14
C GLY A 21 -13.39 -19.81 4.69
N ALA A 22 -14.52 -19.36 4.13
CA ALA A 22 -15.51 -20.26 3.55
C ALA A 22 -14.92 -21.06 2.38
N SER A 23 -15.26 -22.34 2.29
CA SER A 23 -14.76 -23.20 1.22
C SER A 23 -15.28 -22.72 -0.13
N ASN A 24 -14.38 -22.56 -1.11
CA ASN A 24 -14.77 -22.22 -2.47
C ASN A 24 -15.81 -23.20 -3.04
N LYS A 25 -15.76 -24.49 -2.65
CA LYS A 25 -16.72 -25.50 -3.09
C LYS A 25 -18.10 -25.26 -2.50
N GLU A 26 -18.18 -24.98 -1.20
CA GLU A 26 -19.44 -24.67 -0.50
C GLU A 26 -20.08 -23.38 -1.04
N LEU A 27 -19.29 -22.35 -1.31
CA LEU A 27 -19.76 -21.11 -1.93
C LEU A 27 -20.32 -21.35 -3.34
N CYS A 28 -19.62 -22.15 -4.16
CA CYS A 28 -20.09 -22.48 -5.51
C CYS A 28 -21.40 -23.29 -5.48
N GLU A 29 -21.53 -24.24 -4.56
CA GLU A 29 -22.73 -25.06 -4.38
C GLU A 29 -23.91 -24.24 -3.84
N HIS A 30 -23.67 -23.41 -2.82
CA HIS A 30 -24.70 -22.58 -2.18
C HIS A 30 -25.31 -21.55 -3.14
N TYR A 31 -24.47 -20.83 -3.87
CA TYR A 31 -24.91 -19.78 -4.80
C TYR A 31 -25.11 -20.29 -6.25
N GLN A 32 -24.93 -21.59 -6.49
CA GLN A 32 -25.12 -22.26 -7.79
C GLN A 32 -24.35 -21.61 -8.96
N PHE A 33 -23.06 -21.33 -8.77
CA PHE A 33 -22.14 -20.87 -9.81
C PHE A 33 -20.91 -21.78 -9.92
N SER A 34 -20.16 -21.69 -11.03
CA SER A 34 -18.99 -22.54 -11.25
C SER A 34 -17.74 -22.01 -10.52
N VAL A 35 -16.84 -22.92 -10.15
CA VAL A 35 -15.52 -22.58 -9.60
C VAL A 35 -14.72 -21.66 -10.52
N SER A 36 -14.88 -21.81 -11.84
CA SER A 36 -14.24 -20.94 -12.84
C SER A 36 -14.75 -19.50 -12.79
N THR A 37 -16.03 -19.26 -12.48
CA THR A 37 -16.60 -17.92 -12.29
C THR A 37 -16.05 -17.27 -11.02
N LEU A 38 -15.98 -18.04 -9.91
CA LEU A 38 -15.38 -17.56 -8.66
C LEU A 38 -13.93 -17.15 -8.84
N ARG A 39 -13.14 -17.99 -9.53
CA ARG A 39 -11.75 -17.70 -9.82
C ARG A 39 -11.58 -16.41 -10.61
N ARG A 40 -12.42 -16.18 -11.63
CA ARG A 40 -12.41 -14.92 -12.41
C ARG A 40 -12.73 -13.71 -11.54
N TRP A 41 -13.70 -13.81 -10.63
CA TRP A 41 -14.02 -12.71 -9.71
C TRP A 41 -12.89 -12.44 -8.72
N GLN A 42 -12.23 -13.48 -8.21
CA GLN A 42 -11.05 -13.35 -7.35
C GLN A 42 -9.88 -12.69 -8.09
N GLU A 43 -9.60 -13.10 -9.33
CA GLU A 43 -8.57 -12.50 -10.19
C GLU A 43 -8.88 -11.03 -10.50
N GLN A 44 -10.11 -10.72 -10.90
CA GLN A 44 -10.54 -9.35 -11.19
C GLN A 44 -10.48 -8.44 -9.95
N HIS A 45 -10.83 -8.96 -8.77
CA HIS A 45 -10.70 -8.24 -7.51
C HIS A 45 -9.24 -8.00 -7.14
N ALA A 46 -8.37 -9.01 -7.31
CA ALA A 46 -6.93 -8.86 -7.09
C ALA A 46 -6.33 -7.79 -8.04
N ASP A 47 -6.68 -7.82 -9.32
CA ASP A 47 -6.23 -6.81 -10.29
C ASP A 47 -6.77 -5.41 -9.97
N GLY A 48 -8.01 -5.32 -9.48
CA GLY A 48 -8.57 -4.08 -8.94
C GLY A 48 -7.70 -3.50 -7.83
N ILE A 49 -7.32 -4.33 -6.85
CA ILE A 49 -6.44 -3.91 -5.74
C ILE A 49 -5.06 -3.52 -6.26
N ARG A 50 -4.45 -4.29 -7.18
CA ARG A 50 -3.16 -3.94 -7.80
C ARG A 50 -3.22 -2.60 -8.51
N SER A 51 -4.32 -2.31 -9.21
CA SER A 51 -4.53 -1.01 -9.87
C SER A 51 -4.65 0.14 -8.86
N GLU A 52 -5.29 -0.10 -7.72
CA GLU A 52 -5.45 0.87 -6.63
C GLU A 52 -4.10 1.15 -5.94
N LEU A 53 -3.30 0.10 -5.71
CA LEU A 53 -1.93 0.23 -5.19
C LEU A 53 -1.06 1.02 -6.17
N LYS A 54 -1.11 0.73 -7.47
CA LYS A 54 -0.35 1.47 -8.50
C LYS A 54 -0.73 2.95 -8.54
N LYS A 55 -2.02 3.28 -8.42
CA LYS A 55 -2.49 4.68 -8.35
C LYS A 55 -1.99 5.36 -7.07
N THR A 56 -1.99 4.64 -5.95
CA THR A 56 -1.51 5.15 -4.67
C THR A 56 0.01 5.40 -4.70
N GLU A 57 0.78 4.49 -5.31
CA GLU A 57 2.21 4.65 -5.57
C GLU A 57 2.47 5.89 -6.45
N SER A 58 1.76 6.04 -7.57
CA SER A 58 1.93 7.20 -8.46
C SER A 58 1.62 8.53 -7.76
N LYS A 59 0.59 8.58 -6.92
CA LYS A 59 0.30 9.77 -6.10
C LYS A 59 1.42 10.06 -5.12
N ALA A 60 1.93 9.03 -4.44
CA ALA A 60 3.04 9.18 -3.52
C ALA A 60 4.32 9.65 -4.22
N GLN A 61 4.61 9.19 -5.44
CA GLN A 61 5.75 9.66 -6.22
C GLN A 61 5.73 11.18 -6.37
N ILE A 62 4.58 11.75 -6.73
CA ILE A 62 4.41 13.20 -6.86
C ILE A 62 4.67 13.90 -5.52
N VAL A 63 4.10 13.37 -4.42
CA VAL A 63 4.28 13.96 -3.08
C VAL A 63 5.74 13.92 -2.62
N PHE A 64 6.44 12.79 -2.80
CA PHE A 64 7.86 12.68 -2.50
C PHE A 64 8.71 13.66 -3.31
N LEU A 65 8.43 13.80 -4.62
CA LEU A 65 9.12 14.77 -5.47
C LEU A 65 8.92 16.21 -4.99
N VAL A 66 7.70 16.56 -4.58
CA VAL A 66 7.40 17.89 -4.01
C VAL A 66 8.18 18.12 -2.73
N PHE A 67 8.24 17.13 -1.82
CA PHE A 67 9.05 17.24 -0.61
C PHE A 67 10.53 17.46 -0.91
N PHE A 68 11.11 16.71 -1.86
CA PHE A 68 12.51 16.90 -2.26
C PHE A 68 12.74 18.27 -2.89
N ALA A 69 11.84 18.73 -3.76
CA ALA A 69 11.94 20.05 -4.37
C ALA A 69 11.91 21.17 -3.32
N ILE A 70 10.99 21.09 -2.35
CA ILE A 70 10.90 22.05 -1.24
C ILE A 70 12.16 22.00 -0.37
N ALA A 71 12.68 20.81 -0.05
CA ALA A 71 13.89 20.67 0.75
C ALA A 71 15.12 21.31 0.06
N ILE A 72 15.26 21.11 -1.26
CA ILE A 72 16.32 21.73 -2.06
C ILE A 72 16.14 23.25 -2.10
N LEU A 73 14.95 23.75 -2.40
CA LEU A 73 14.67 25.18 -2.46
C LEU A 73 14.97 25.88 -1.12
N LEU A 74 14.53 25.29 0.01
CA LEU A 74 14.82 25.85 1.33
C LEU A 74 16.34 25.88 1.60
N THR A 75 17.06 24.83 1.22
CA THR A 75 18.51 24.77 1.42
C THR A 75 19.27 25.76 0.53
N LEU A 76 18.76 26.07 -0.66
CA LEU A 76 19.37 27.06 -1.55
C LEU A 76 19.06 28.51 -1.16
N ILE A 77 17.88 28.76 -0.59
CA ILE A 77 17.45 30.12 -0.21
C ILE A 77 18.08 30.55 1.13
N PHE A 78 18.25 29.61 2.05
CA PHE A 78 18.81 29.88 3.36
C PHE A 78 20.19 29.22 3.46
N ASP A 79 21.25 29.98 3.78
CA ASP A 79 22.65 29.50 3.91
C ASP A 79 22.89 28.45 5.03
N LYS A 80 21.81 27.93 5.64
CA LYS A 80 21.81 26.95 6.73
C LYS A 80 21.07 25.70 6.26
N PRO A 81 21.24 24.54 6.93
CA PRO A 81 20.53 23.31 6.58
C PRO A 81 19.05 23.34 6.98
N THR A 82 18.32 24.39 6.59
CA THR A 82 16.88 24.56 6.78
C THR A 82 16.05 23.54 6.01
N GLY A 83 16.64 22.86 5.01
CA GLY A 83 16.02 21.68 4.39
C GLY A 83 15.65 20.59 5.40
N GLY A 84 16.33 20.54 6.56
CA GLY A 84 16.00 19.62 7.65
C GLY A 84 14.59 19.81 8.23
N TRP A 85 13.99 21.00 8.11
CA TRP A 85 12.61 21.26 8.55
C TRP A 85 11.56 20.47 7.76
N VAL A 86 11.92 19.93 6.60
CA VAL A 86 11.03 19.08 5.78
C VAL A 86 10.98 17.64 6.31
N ILE A 87 11.92 17.23 7.18
CA ILE A 87 12.00 15.87 7.70
C ILE A 87 10.76 15.49 8.54
N PRO A 88 10.30 16.29 9.53
CA PRO A 88 9.11 15.96 10.31
C PRO A 88 7.83 15.73 9.47
N PRO A 89 7.42 16.63 8.55
CA PRO A 89 6.23 16.39 7.74
C PRO A 89 6.39 15.20 6.78
N LEU A 90 7.61 14.96 6.26
CA LEU A 90 7.90 13.79 5.44
C LEU A 90 7.70 12.48 6.23
N LEU A 91 8.17 12.41 7.48
CA LEU A 91 8.00 11.23 8.33
C LEU A 91 6.52 10.95 8.65
N ILE A 92 5.74 12.00 8.93
CA ILE A 92 4.28 11.88 9.12
C ILE A 92 3.64 11.30 7.85
N TYR A 93 4.04 11.81 6.68
CA TYR A 93 3.56 11.30 5.40
C TYR A 93 3.94 9.83 5.18
N CYS A 94 5.17 9.42 5.49
CA CYS A 94 5.61 8.02 5.41
C CYS A 94 4.72 7.09 6.25
N VAL A 95 4.40 7.48 7.49
CA VAL A 95 3.52 6.69 8.37
C VAL A 95 2.10 6.60 7.79
N TYR A 96 1.56 7.73 7.31
CA TYR A 96 0.26 7.76 6.65
C TYR A 96 0.23 6.85 5.42
N TYR A 97 1.23 6.96 4.54
CA TYR A 97 1.34 6.18 3.32
C TYR A 97 1.44 4.68 3.61
N ILE A 98 2.26 4.28 4.58
CA ILE A 98 2.37 2.87 5.02
C ILE A 98 1.02 2.34 5.50
N ARG A 99 0.26 3.12 6.31
CA ARG A 99 -1.07 2.70 6.79
C ARG A 99 -2.04 2.53 5.62
N GLN A 100 -2.08 3.49 4.71
CA GLN A 100 -2.94 3.44 3.54
C GLN A 100 -2.60 2.22 2.65
N TYR A 101 -1.32 2.02 2.35
CA TYR A 101 -0.84 0.91 1.54
C TYR A 101 -1.15 -0.44 2.18
N ARG A 102 -0.99 -0.55 3.51
CA ARG A 102 -1.35 -1.77 4.27
C ARG A 102 -2.84 -2.06 4.25
N ASN A 103 -3.68 -1.01 4.34
CA ASN A 103 -5.13 -1.15 4.26
C ASN A 103 -5.55 -1.68 2.87
N ILE A 104 -5.04 -1.08 1.80
CA ILE A 104 -5.36 -1.51 0.42
C ILE A 104 -4.83 -2.92 0.15
N SER A 105 -3.54 -3.19 0.44
CA SER A 105 -2.95 -4.52 0.24
C SER A 105 -3.64 -5.60 1.07
N GLY A 106 -4.14 -5.26 2.27
CA GLY A 106 -4.90 -6.18 3.14
C GLY A 106 -6.28 -6.56 2.61
N ARG A 107 -6.76 -5.93 1.53
CA ARG A 107 -8.03 -6.29 0.87
C ARG A 107 -7.91 -7.50 -0.05
N HIS A 108 -6.70 -7.98 -0.35
CA HIS A 108 -6.54 -9.23 -1.11
C HIS A 108 -7.17 -10.40 -0.33
N ILE A 109 -7.75 -11.32 -1.09
CA ILE A 109 -8.38 -12.53 -0.56
C ILE A 109 -7.30 -13.54 -0.14
N LYS A 110 -6.27 -13.69 -0.99
CA LYS A 110 -5.18 -14.61 -0.71
C LYS A 110 -4.05 -13.93 0.04
N LYS A 111 -3.51 -14.64 1.04
CA LYS A 111 -2.35 -14.17 1.82
C LYS A 111 -1.10 -14.00 0.96
N GLU A 112 -0.87 -14.90 0.00
CA GLU A 112 0.27 -14.82 -0.94
C GLU A 112 0.32 -13.49 -1.68
N ASP A 113 -0.82 -13.00 -2.18
CA ASP A 113 -0.90 -11.72 -2.88
C ASP A 113 -0.63 -10.53 -1.94
N ILE A 114 -1.01 -10.63 -0.65
CA ILE A 114 -0.67 -9.62 0.36
C ILE A 114 0.85 -9.53 0.52
N TYR A 115 1.53 -10.66 0.68
CA TYR A 115 3.00 -10.69 0.84
C TYR A 115 3.70 -10.21 -0.42
N LEU A 116 3.27 -10.68 -1.59
CA LEU A 116 3.83 -10.28 -2.88
C LEU A 116 3.68 -8.77 -3.10
N SER A 117 2.51 -8.21 -2.76
CA SER A 117 2.26 -6.78 -2.91
C SER A 117 3.18 -5.89 -2.06
N ARG A 118 3.71 -6.42 -0.95
CA ARG A 118 4.60 -5.70 -0.01
C ARG A 118 6.08 -6.05 -0.19
N SER A 119 6.41 -6.98 -1.08
CA SER A 119 7.77 -7.44 -1.32
C SER A 119 8.58 -6.42 -2.12
N VAL A 120 9.86 -6.28 -1.79
CA VAL A 120 10.81 -5.37 -2.46
C VAL A 120 10.89 -5.58 -3.97
N ASN A 121 10.67 -6.81 -4.44
CA ASN A 121 10.73 -7.14 -5.86
C ASN A 121 9.51 -6.68 -6.67
N ASN A 122 8.54 -6.05 -6.01
CA ASN A 122 7.32 -5.61 -6.67
C ASN A 122 7.39 -4.13 -7.03
N SER A 123 7.15 -3.83 -8.32
CA SER A 123 7.32 -2.50 -8.93
C SER A 123 6.50 -1.37 -8.30
N TYR A 124 5.36 -1.69 -7.67
CA TYR A 124 4.48 -0.72 -7.01
C TYR A 124 4.55 -0.78 -5.49
N SER A 125 5.67 -1.26 -4.94
CA SER A 125 5.98 -1.24 -3.50
C SER A 125 7.24 -0.42 -3.17
N ALA A 126 7.83 0.23 -4.17
CA ALA A 126 9.12 0.89 -4.05
C ALA A 126 9.05 2.03 -3.03
N LEU A 127 8.01 2.87 -3.12
CA LEU A 127 7.81 3.95 -2.16
C LEU A 127 7.37 3.45 -0.78
N TYR A 128 6.71 2.30 -0.73
CA TYR A 128 6.32 1.68 0.54
C TYR A 128 7.56 1.24 1.31
N ASN A 129 8.50 0.59 0.62
CA ASN A 129 9.78 0.20 1.20
C ASN A 129 10.65 1.42 1.51
N LEU A 130 10.70 2.42 0.62
CA LEU A 130 11.40 3.68 0.85
C LEU A 130 10.88 4.39 2.12
N SER A 131 9.57 4.40 2.34
CA SER A 131 8.95 4.99 3.53
C SER A 131 9.41 4.30 4.82
N TRP A 132 9.49 2.96 4.82
CA TRP A 132 10.06 2.20 5.93
C TRP A 132 11.54 2.51 6.13
N THR A 133 12.30 2.58 5.05
CA THR A 133 13.72 2.93 5.07
C THR A 133 13.96 4.31 5.69
N PHE A 134 13.16 5.32 5.32
CA PHE A 134 13.26 6.66 5.92
C PHE A 134 12.98 6.66 7.42
N ILE A 135 11.94 5.94 7.87
CA ILE A 135 11.62 5.84 9.29
C ILE A 135 12.75 5.15 10.05
N CYS A 136 13.28 4.04 9.53
CA CYS A 136 14.40 3.33 10.16
C CYS A 136 15.65 4.21 10.23
N PHE A 137 16.03 4.88 9.14
CA PHE A 137 17.18 5.79 9.14
C PHE A 137 17.03 6.93 10.14
N PHE A 138 15.84 7.52 10.24
CA PHE A 138 15.59 8.58 11.22
C PHE A 138 15.74 8.07 12.66
N ILE A 139 15.21 6.88 12.98
CA ILE A 139 15.36 6.26 14.30
C ILE A 139 16.85 6.02 14.60
N PHE A 140 17.60 5.45 13.67
CA PHE A 140 19.05 5.22 13.86
C PHE A 140 19.82 6.53 14.03
N ALA A 141 19.51 7.56 13.26
CA ALA A 141 20.14 8.87 13.39
C ALA A 141 19.87 9.51 14.75
N VAL A 142 18.64 9.41 15.26
CA VAL A 142 18.27 9.88 16.60
C VAL A 142 19.04 9.11 17.67
N ILE A 143 19.06 7.77 17.61
CA ILE A 143 19.81 6.94 18.56
C ILE A 143 21.30 7.31 18.55
N TYR A 144 21.90 7.44 17.37
CA TYR A 144 23.30 7.84 17.23
C TYR A 144 23.58 9.21 17.87
N PHE A 145 22.71 10.20 17.62
CA PHE A 145 22.81 11.51 18.24
C PHE A 145 22.75 11.44 19.77
N PHE A 146 21.83 10.64 20.32
CA PHE A 146 21.75 10.41 21.77
C PHE A 146 23.05 9.79 22.32
N ILE A 147 23.59 8.77 21.66
CA ILE A 147 24.86 8.15 22.11
C ILE A 147 25.99 9.19 22.10
N GLN A 148 26.10 10.01 21.05
CA GLN A 148 27.17 10.99 20.94
C GLN A 148 27.07 12.15 21.96
N VAL A 149 25.85 12.53 22.36
CA VAL A 149 25.63 13.63 23.31
C VAL A 149 25.75 13.18 24.77
N PHE A 150 25.41 11.93 25.07
CA PHE A 150 25.38 11.39 26.44
C PHE A 150 26.51 10.41 26.77
N SER A 151 27.41 10.13 25.83
CA SER A 151 28.68 9.41 26.06
C SER A 151 29.82 10.37 26.33
#